data_AF-A0A833PD68-F1
#
_entry.id   AF-A0A833PD68-F1
#
_cell.length_a   1.000
_cell.length_b   1.000
_cell.length_c   1.000
_cell.angle_alpha   90.00
_cell.angle_beta   90.00
_cell.angle_gamma   90.00
#
_symmetry.space_group_name_H-M   'P 1'
#
loop_
_entity.id
_entity.type
_entity.pdbx_description
1 polymer ?
#
loop_
_entity_poly.entity_id
_entity_poly.type
_entity_poly.pdbx_seq_one_letter_code
_entity_poly.pdbx_strand_id
1 'polypeptide(L)'
;MDDKFQNLKVMVIDDSKTIRRTAETLLQREGCDVVTAVDGFEALSKIAEANPDIVFVDIMLSSKDGLFDQAKGRVVGSDEYLTKPFSKDELLNAIRNHVSA
;
A
#
# COMPACT_ATOMS: atom_id res chain seq x y z
N MET A 1 16.70 3.56 17.68
CA MET A 1 15.75 3.72 16.56
C MET A 1 14.99 2.42 16.54
N ASP A 2 13.69 2.45 16.85
CA ASP A 2 12.93 1.22 17.00
C ASP A 2 12.73 0.60 15.62
N ASP A 3 13.29 -0.59 15.38
CA ASP A 3 13.16 -1.40 14.17
C ASP A 3 11.73 -1.97 14.03
N LYS A 4 10.71 -1.11 14.02
CA LYS A 4 9.30 -1.50 14.20
C LYS A 4 8.69 -2.27 13.03
N PHE A 5 9.32 -2.30 11.86
CA PHE A 5 8.77 -2.96 10.66
C PHE A 5 9.81 -3.80 9.92
N GLN A 6 10.86 -4.25 10.62
CA GLN A 6 11.92 -5.04 10.01
C GLN A 6 11.37 -6.34 9.42
N ASN A 7 11.67 -6.60 8.14
CA ASN A 7 11.21 -7.74 7.35
C ASN A 7 9.69 -7.80 7.10
N LEU A 8 8.95 -6.73 7.40
CA LEU A 8 7.54 -6.66 7.02
C LEU A 8 7.45 -6.52 5.49
N LYS A 9 6.75 -7.45 4.84
CA LYS A 9 6.63 -7.45 3.38
C LYS A 9 5.46 -6.59 2.94
N VAL A 10 5.74 -5.49 2.26
CA VAL A 10 4.71 -4.55 1.81
C VAL A 10 4.68 -4.52 0.29
N MET A 11 3.50 -4.75 -0.30
CA MET A 11 3.29 -4.55 -1.73
C MET A 11 2.68 -3.17 -2.01
N VAL A 12 3.19 -2.45 -3.00
CA VAL A 12 2.61 -1.20 -3.51
C VAL A 12 2.25 -1.36 -4.99
N ILE A 13 0.95 -1.26 -5.30
CA ILE A 13 0.39 -1.37 -6.65
C ILE A 13 -0.08 0.01 -7.09
N ASP A 14 0.51 0.58 -8.13
CA ASP A 14 0.16 1.91 -8.65
C ASP A 14 0.71 2.05 -10.08
N ASP A 15 0.01 2.66 -11.03
CA ASP A 15 0.53 2.81 -12.40
C ASP A 15 1.61 3.91 -12.49
N SER A 16 1.59 4.89 -11.59
CA SER A 16 2.54 5.98 -11.50
C SER A 16 3.87 5.52 -10.89
N LYS A 17 4.90 5.50 -11.74
CA LYS A 17 6.28 5.19 -11.33
C LYS A 17 6.77 6.10 -10.19
N THR A 18 6.35 7.36 -10.17
CA THR A 18 6.75 8.33 -9.14
C THR A 18 6.14 7.96 -7.78
N ILE A 19 4.87 7.54 -7.75
CA ILE A 19 4.18 7.17 -6.51
C ILE A 19 4.79 5.88 -5.95
N ARG A 20 4.96 4.85 -6.80
CA ARG A 20 5.63 3.59 -6.40
C ARG A 20 7.00 3.85 -5.78
N ARG A 21 7.84 4.65 -6.47
CA ARG A 21 9.21 4.95 -5.98
C ARG A 21 9.21 5.75 -4.69
N THR A 22 8.26 6.66 -4.53
CA THR A 22 8.13 7.46 -3.30
C THR A 22 7.74 6.57 -2.13
N ALA A 23 6.68 5.78 -2.27
CA ALA A 23 6.22 4.85 -1.24
C ALA A 23 7.31 3.82 -0.89
N GLU A 24 7.94 3.22 -1.89
CA GLU A 24 9.04 2.28 -1.73
C GLU A 24 10.19 2.89 -0.92
N THR A 25 10.64 4.10 -1.29
CA THR A 25 11.74 4.77 -0.57
C THR A 25 11.37 5.08 0.88
N LEU A 26 10.13 5.50 1.13
CA LEU A 26 9.66 5.83 2.48
C LEU A 26 9.56 4.59 3.37
N LEU A 27 9.06 3.47 2.84
CA LEU A 27 8.86 2.23 3.58
C LEU A 27 10.17 1.44 3.79
N GLN A 28 11.05 1.38 2.78
CA GLN A 28 12.36 0.74 2.91
C GLN A 28 13.23 1.43 3.96
N ARG A 29 13.12 2.75 4.11
CA ARG A 29 13.81 3.51 5.17
C ARG A 29 13.39 3.10 6.59
N GLU A 30 12.22 2.50 6.74
CA GLU A 30 11.69 1.98 8.00
C GLU A 30 11.89 0.47 8.17
N GLY A 31 12.62 -0.17 7.26
CA GLY A 31 12.99 -1.59 7.34
C GLY A 31 11.99 -2.56 6.68
N CYS A 32 10.99 -2.07 5.96
CA CYS A 32 10.06 -2.92 5.21
C CYS A 32 10.72 -3.51 3.96
N ASP A 33 10.39 -4.77 3.65
CA ASP A 33 10.70 -5.41 2.38
C ASP A 33 9.61 -5.06 1.36
N VAL A 34 9.91 -4.11 0.47
CA VAL A 34 8.90 -3.57 -0.45
C VAL A 34 8.95 -4.27 -1.81
N VAL A 35 7.79 -4.75 -2.26
CA VAL A 35 7.57 -5.23 -3.63
C VAL A 35 6.64 -4.25 -4.34
N THR A 36 6.92 -3.91 -5.59
CA THR A 36 6.06 -3.00 -6.36
C THR A 36 5.45 -3.69 -7.56
N ALA A 37 4.27 -3.24 -7.98
CA ALA A 37 3.59 -3.68 -9.21
C ALA A 37 2.93 -2.48 -9.89
N VAL A 38 2.84 -2.48 -11.23
CA VAL A 38 2.23 -1.40 -12.01
C VAL A 38 0.74 -1.58 -12.21
N ASP A 39 0.25 -2.81 -12.09
CA ASP A 39 -1.16 -3.17 -12.27
C ASP A 39 -1.51 -4.45 -11.50
N GLY A 40 -2.79 -4.83 -11.57
CA GLY A 40 -3.32 -6.02 -10.90
C GLY A 40 -2.79 -7.35 -11.45
N PHE A 41 -2.42 -7.44 -12.72
CA PHE A 41 -1.89 -8.69 -13.30
C PHE A 41 -0.47 -8.97 -12.81
N GLU A 42 0.39 -7.95 -12.85
CA GLU A 42 1.73 -8.04 -12.28
C GLU A 42 1.66 -8.30 -10.77
N ALA A 43 0.73 -7.64 -10.07
CA ALA A 43 0.53 -7.85 -8.65
C ALA A 43 0.12 -9.28 -8.33
N LEU A 44 -0.86 -9.86 -9.04
CA LEU A 44 -1.28 -11.24 -8.82
C LEU A 44 -0.13 -12.23 -9.02
N SER A 45 0.71 -12.03 -10.04
CA SER A 45 1.92 -12.84 -10.25
C SER A 45 2.89 -12.74 -9.07
N LYS A 46 3.09 -11.54 -8.54
CA LYS A 46 4.05 -11.26 -7.46
C LYS A 46 3.51 -11.65 -6.07
N ILE A 47 2.20 -11.56 -5.84
CA ILE A 47 1.58 -11.91 -4.55
C ILE A 47 1.83 -13.38 -4.22
N ALA A 48 1.71 -14.26 -5.22
CA ALA A 48 1.94 -15.70 -5.05
C ALA A 48 3.37 -16.04 -4.62
N GLU A 49 4.36 -15.23 -5.04
CA GLU A 49 5.77 -15.45 -4.75
C GLU A 49 6.24 -14.71 -3.49
N ALA A 50 5.83 -13.45 -3.35
CA ALA A 50 6.30 -12.58 -2.27
C ALA A 50 5.56 -12.84 -0.95
N ASN A 51 4.28 -13.24 -1.02
CA ASN A 51 3.37 -13.39 0.11
C ASN A 51 3.41 -12.15 1.04
N PRO A 52 2.98 -10.97 0.55
CA PRO A 52 3.06 -9.72 1.30
C PRO A 52 2.10 -9.70 2.50
N ASP A 53 2.53 -9.08 3.59
CA ASP A 53 1.73 -8.89 4.81
C ASP A 53 0.73 -7.74 4.65
N ILE A 54 1.12 -6.69 3.92
CA ILE A 54 0.29 -5.52 3.61
C ILE A 54 0.34 -5.24 2.11
N VAL A 55 -0.81 -4.89 1.52
CA VAL A 55 -0.91 -4.49 0.11
C VAL A 55 -1.58 -3.12 0.03
N PHE A 56 -0.83 -2.11 -0.43
CA PHE A 56 -1.37 -0.83 -0.86
C PHE A 56 -1.74 -0.92 -2.33
N VAL A 57 -3.01 -0.71 -2.65
CA VAL A 57 -3.51 -0.74 -4.04
C VAL A 57 -4.05 0.62 -4.42
N ASP A 58 -3.54 1.17 -5.50
CA ASP A 58 -4.13 2.33 -6.12
C ASP A 58 -5.48 1.96 -6.74
N ILE A 59 -6.54 2.47 -6.13
CA ILE A 59 -7.88 2.40 -6.69
C ILE A 59 -8.03 3.60 -7.62
N MET A 60 -7.57 3.48 -8.86
CA MET A 60 -7.96 4.46 -9.89
C MET A 60 -9.42 4.26 -10.27
N LEU A 61 -10.31 4.92 -9.54
CA LEU A 61 -11.69 5.16 -9.95
C LEU A 61 -11.78 6.62 -10.43
N SER A 62 -12.17 6.77 -11.69
CA SER A 62 -12.47 8.04 -12.33
C SER A 62 -13.37 8.91 -11.45
N SER A 63 -13.03 10.20 -11.36
CA SER A 63 -13.80 11.35 -10.81
C SER A 63 -13.95 11.48 -9.29
N LYS A 64 -13.13 12.39 -8.71
CA LYS A 64 -13.40 13.48 -7.74
C LYS A 64 -14.47 13.39 -6.63
N ASP A 65 -15.22 12.31 -6.43
CA ASP A 65 -16.26 12.17 -5.41
C ASP A 65 -15.90 11.07 -4.40
N GLY A 66 -14.89 11.38 -3.57
CA GLY A 66 -14.17 10.42 -2.72
C GLY A 66 -14.95 9.68 -1.62
N LEU A 67 -16.25 9.92 -1.43
CA LEU A 67 -17.06 9.16 -0.46
C LEU A 67 -17.56 7.82 -1.02
N PHE A 68 -17.98 7.81 -2.29
CA PHE A 68 -18.50 6.60 -2.93
C PHE A 68 -17.40 5.55 -3.14
N ASP A 69 -16.19 5.99 -3.48
CA ASP A 69 -15.05 5.11 -3.72
C ASP A 69 -14.56 4.45 -2.43
N GLN A 70 -14.57 5.18 -1.31
CA GLN A 70 -14.25 4.62 0.01
C GLN A 70 -15.25 3.54 0.42
N ALA A 71 -16.54 3.80 0.25
CA ALA A 71 -17.59 2.84 0.55
C ALA A 71 -17.46 1.59 -0.35
N LYS A 72 -17.17 1.77 -1.63
CA LYS A 72 -16.96 0.66 -2.57
C LYS A 72 -15.73 -0.16 -2.21
N GLY A 73 -14.61 0.47 -1.88
CA GLY A 73 -13.38 -0.18 -1.41
C GLY A 73 -13.66 -1.10 -0.22
N ARG A 74 -14.35 -0.57 0.80
CA ARG A 74 -14.77 -1.34 1.98
C ARG A 74 -15.62 -2.56 1.60
N VAL A 75 -16.60 -2.39 0.69
CA VAL A 75 -17.49 -3.48 0.25
C VAL A 75 -16.72 -4.58 -0.49
N VAL A 76 -15.70 -4.24 -1.27
CA VAL A 76 -14.88 -5.24 -1.99
C VAL A 76 -13.76 -5.84 -1.14
N GLY A 77 -13.60 -5.37 0.12
CA GLY A 77 -12.72 -5.99 1.11
C GLY A 77 -11.46 -5.21 1.46
N SER A 78 -11.34 -3.92 1.14
CA SER A 78 -10.22 -3.10 1.64
C SER A 78 -10.41 -2.73 3.12
N ASP A 79 -9.36 -2.89 3.93
CA ASP A 79 -9.40 -2.57 5.37
C ASP A 79 -9.38 -1.07 5.68
N GLU A 80 -8.61 -0.30 4.91
CA GLU A 80 -8.41 1.15 5.08
C GLU A 80 -8.22 1.85 3.72
N TYR A 81 -8.48 3.16 3.69
CA TYR A 81 -8.31 4.00 2.51
C TYR A 81 -7.39 5.19 2.83
N LEU A 82 -6.45 5.48 1.92
CA LEU A 82 -5.55 6.64 2.00
C LEU A 82 -5.73 7.54 0.78
N THR A 83 -5.79 8.86 1.00
CA THR A 83 -5.81 9.83 -0.10
C THR A 83 -4.41 10.17 -0.57
N LYS A 84 -4.23 10.34 -1.88
CA LYS A 84 -3.03 10.96 -2.45
C LYS A 84 -3.17 12.50 -2.41
N PRO A 85 -2.07 13.25 -2.18
CA PRO A 85 -0.75 12.77 -1.79
C PRO A 85 -0.74 12.28 -0.34
N PHE A 86 -0.05 11.17 -0.09
CA PHE A 86 0.13 10.62 1.25
C PHE A 86 1.53 10.97 1.80
N SER A 87 1.60 11.08 3.11
CA SER A 87 2.80 11.27 3.91
C SER A 87 3.38 9.94 4.37
N LYS A 88 4.62 9.98 4.85
CA LYS A 88 5.26 8.83 5.52
C LYS A 88 4.41 8.34 6.69
N ASP A 89 3.94 9.26 7.54
CA ASP A 89 3.23 8.88 8.77
C ASP A 89 1.88 8.23 8.48
N GLU A 90 1.18 8.66 7.43
CA GLU A 90 -0.07 8.02 6.99
C GLU A 90 0.16 6.56 6.57
N LEU A 91 1.20 6.27 5.78
CA LEU A 91 1.55 4.90 5.40
C LEU A 91 1.87 4.04 6.63
N LEU A 92 2.69 4.56 7.55
CA LEU A 92 3.09 3.81 8.73
C LEU A 92 1.95 3.61 9.72
N ASN A 93 1.03 4.56 9.85
CA ASN A 93 -0.14 4.41 10.69
C ASN A 93 -1.11 3.35 10.13
N ALA A 94 -1.34 3.34 8.81
CA ALA A 94 -2.14 2.30 8.18
C ALA A 94 -1.55 0.90 8.42
N ILE A 95 -0.21 0.75 8.31
CA ILE A 95 0.47 -0.50 8.64
C ILE A 95 0.26 -0.87 10.11
N ARG A 96 0.47 0.05 11.06
CA ARG A 96 0.32 -0.22 12.51
C ARG A 96 -1.09 -0.64 12.89
N ASN A 97 -2.11 -0.14 12.20
CA ASN A 97 -3.50 -0.48 12.48
C ASN A 97 -3.85 -1.91 12.04
N HIS A 98 -3.07 -2.51 11.15
CA HIS A 98 -3.40 -3.76 10.47
C HIS A 98 -2.37 -4.88 10.64
N VAL A 99 -1.18 -4.56 11.14
CA VAL A 99 -0.18 -5.54 11.54
C VAL A 99 -0.22 -5.68 13.05
N SER A 100 -0.41 -6.91 13.55
CA SER A 100 -0.30 -7.21 14.98
C SER A 100 1.18 -7.21 15.38
N ALA A 101 1.51 -6.49 16.45
CA ALA A 101 2.84 -6.53 17.07
C ALA A 101 3.18 -7.92 17.64
#